data_AF-A0A522U6L3-F1
#
_entry.id   AF-A0A522U6L3-F1
#
_cell.length_a   1.000
_cell.length_b   1.000
_cell.length_c   1.000
_cell.angle_alpha   90.00
_cell.angle_beta   90.00
_cell.angle_gamma   90.00
#
_symmetry.space_group_name_H-M   'P 1'
#
loop_
_entity.id
_entity.type
_entity.pdbx_description
1 polymer ?
#
loop_
_entity_poly.entity_id
_entity_poly.type
_entity_poly.pdbx_seq_one_letter_code
_entity_poly.pdbx_strand_id
1 'polypeptide(L)'
;MYSIRGTHHTDGKDCQLGKCICTWYKSLCNGKCITTMWDSKNCGACGNQCPAGQMCEVGKCSNTCNTAYWPGDLQICGSECMNTTWDPDNCGSCGRKCNGQNIVVRKCTFDCTGDCENGFLDCDDNQFENGCEVDAMNDPNNCGDCGVKCPNACVNGVCK
;
A
#
# COMPACT_ATOMS: atom_id res chain seq x y z
N MET A 1 15.28 -34.86 16.64
CA MET A 1 15.75 -33.68 17.37
C MET A 1 15.75 -32.50 16.41
N TYR A 2 14.94 -31.49 16.71
CA TYR A 2 14.84 -30.23 15.97
C TYR A 2 16.13 -29.41 16.07
N SER A 3 16.49 -28.69 15.01
CA SER A 3 16.83 -27.26 15.09
C SER A 3 16.77 -26.57 13.72
N ILE A 4 15.57 -26.07 13.43
CA ILE A 4 15.28 -24.88 12.62
C ILE A 4 15.79 -23.64 13.36
N ARG A 5 16.55 -22.75 12.68
CA ARG A 5 16.81 -21.30 12.96
C ARG A 5 18.06 -20.89 12.16
N GLY A 6 18.08 -19.97 11.21
CA GLY A 6 17.06 -19.11 10.63
C GLY A 6 17.77 -18.26 9.56
N THR A 7 17.45 -18.46 8.29
CA THR A 7 17.84 -17.53 7.23
C THR A 7 16.63 -16.64 6.99
N HIS A 8 16.70 -15.40 7.48
CA HIS A 8 15.77 -14.35 7.08
C HIS A 8 15.93 -14.12 5.57
N HIS A 9 15.00 -14.64 4.77
CA HIS A 9 14.96 -14.44 3.31
C HIS A 9 14.16 -13.18 2.94
N THR A 10 14.41 -12.05 3.61
CA THR A 10 13.74 -10.78 3.28
C THR A 10 14.27 -10.16 1.98
N ASP A 11 15.42 -10.63 1.47
CA ASP A 11 16.13 -10.00 0.36
C ASP A 11 16.07 -10.80 -0.96
N GLY A 12 15.37 -11.93 -1.00
CA GLY A 12 15.26 -12.79 -2.20
C GLY A 12 16.58 -13.51 -2.56
N LYS A 13 17.32 -13.95 -1.54
CA LYS A 13 18.55 -14.73 -1.67
C LYS A 13 18.31 -16.13 -1.12
N ASP A 14 18.62 -17.15 -1.91
CA ASP A 14 18.69 -18.55 -1.48
C ASP A 14 20.11 -19.08 -1.73
N CYS A 15 20.55 -20.07 -0.96
CA CYS A 15 21.88 -20.69 -1.14
C CYS A 15 21.70 -22.16 -1.49
N GLN A 16 21.94 -22.50 -2.75
CA GLN A 16 21.83 -23.87 -3.24
C GLN A 16 23.22 -24.39 -3.62
N LEU A 17 23.64 -25.50 -3.01
CA LEU A 17 24.93 -26.17 -3.24
C LEU A 17 26.15 -25.24 -3.07
N GLY A 18 26.11 -24.36 -2.05
CA GLY A 18 27.20 -23.43 -1.75
C GLY A 18 27.30 -22.23 -2.70
N LYS A 19 26.32 -22.04 -3.60
CA LYS A 19 26.20 -20.85 -4.45
C LYS A 19 24.98 -20.04 -4.05
N CYS A 20 25.16 -18.74 -3.86
CA CYS A 20 24.06 -17.80 -3.70
C CYS A 20 23.32 -17.66 -5.03
N ILE A 21 22.03 -17.99 -5.03
CA ILE A 21 21.11 -17.74 -6.12
C ILE A 21 20.10 -16.66 -5.69
N CYS A 22 19.61 -15.90 -6.66
CA CYS A 22 18.53 -14.96 -6.43
C CYS A 22 17.19 -15.64 -6.76
N THR A 23 16.23 -15.46 -5.88
CA THR A 23 14.86 -15.94 -6.05
C THR A 23 13.95 -14.79 -6.46
N TRP A 24 12.83 -15.11 -7.11
CA TRP A 24 11.77 -14.17 -7.52
C TRP A 24 12.23 -12.94 -8.31
N TYR A 25 12.30 -13.05 -9.64
CA TYR A 25 12.47 -11.90 -10.54
C TYR A 25 13.73 -11.03 -10.28
N LYS A 26 14.68 -11.55 -9.51
CA LYS A 26 15.92 -10.89 -9.12
C LYS A 26 17.11 -11.54 -9.80
N SER A 27 18.10 -10.72 -10.13
CA SER A 27 19.39 -11.15 -10.66
C SER A 27 20.52 -10.90 -9.66
N LEU A 28 21.54 -11.74 -9.69
CA LEU A 28 22.72 -11.58 -8.84
C LEU A 28 23.64 -10.51 -9.44
N CYS A 29 23.60 -9.31 -8.86
CA CYS A 29 24.42 -8.16 -9.26
C CYS A 29 25.47 -7.88 -8.18
N ASN A 30 26.76 -8.12 -8.47
CA ASN A 30 27.87 -7.88 -7.55
C ASN A 30 27.64 -8.47 -6.14
N GLY A 31 27.14 -9.70 -6.06
CA GLY A 31 26.85 -10.40 -4.79
C GLY A 31 25.55 -9.99 -4.10
N LYS A 32 24.75 -9.10 -4.69
CA LYS A 32 23.43 -8.69 -4.18
C LYS A 32 22.32 -9.13 -5.13
N CYS A 33 21.17 -9.49 -4.58
CA CYS A 33 20.00 -9.80 -5.40
C CYS A 33 19.24 -8.51 -5.65
N ILE A 34 19.24 -8.08 -6.90
CA ILE A 34 18.60 -6.84 -7.34
C ILE A 34 17.43 -7.21 -8.22
N THR A 35 16.28 -6.56 -8.02
CA THR A 35 15.13 -6.77 -8.90
C THR A 35 15.46 -6.22 -10.27
N THR A 36 15.20 -7.00 -11.32
CA THR A 36 15.42 -6.55 -12.70
C THR A 36 14.12 -6.32 -13.44
N MET A 37 12.97 -6.53 -12.79
CA MET A 37 11.66 -6.40 -13.45
C MET A 37 11.03 -5.01 -13.32
N TRP A 38 11.35 -4.28 -12.25
CA TRP A 38 10.74 -2.99 -11.91
C TRP A 38 11.75 -1.94 -11.41
N ASP A 39 13.03 -2.32 -11.30
CA ASP A 39 14.09 -1.36 -10.98
C ASP A 39 14.56 -0.64 -12.24
N SER A 40 14.23 0.64 -12.36
CA SER A 40 14.64 1.50 -13.48
C SER A 40 16.15 1.66 -13.60
N LYS A 41 16.95 1.31 -12.58
CA LYS A 41 18.42 1.33 -12.63
C LYS A 41 19.04 -0.03 -13.02
N ASN A 42 18.24 -1.10 -13.06
CA ASN A 42 18.69 -2.47 -13.29
C ASN A 42 17.72 -3.25 -14.21
N CYS A 43 17.15 -2.59 -15.20
CA CYS A 43 16.02 -3.13 -15.95
C CYS A 43 16.42 -4.26 -16.91
N GLY A 44 15.93 -5.48 -16.69
CA GLY A 44 16.29 -6.68 -17.44
C GLY A 44 17.70 -7.22 -17.14
N ALA A 45 18.63 -6.38 -16.68
CA ALA A 45 19.99 -6.75 -16.30
C ALA A 45 20.61 -5.75 -15.31
N CYS A 46 21.61 -6.20 -14.56
CA CYS A 46 22.36 -5.36 -13.62
C CYS A 46 22.96 -4.12 -14.30
N GLY A 47 22.71 -2.94 -13.74
CA GLY A 47 23.22 -1.66 -14.26
C GLY A 47 22.59 -1.20 -15.57
N ASN A 48 21.60 -1.91 -16.12
CA ASN A 48 20.88 -1.48 -17.30
C ASN A 48 19.84 -0.41 -16.92
N GLN A 49 20.30 0.82 -16.78
CA GLN A 49 19.44 1.94 -16.42
C GLN A 49 18.55 2.37 -17.59
N CYS A 50 17.27 2.57 -17.31
CA CYS A 50 16.33 3.09 -18.28
C CYS A 50 16.62 4.56 -18.63
N PRO A 51 16.35 4.97 -19.88
CA PRO A 51 16.41 6.37 -20.29
C PRO A 51 15.59 7.28 -19.35
N ALA A 52 15.97 8.55 -19.28
CA ALA A 52 15.26 9.53 -18.47
C ALA A 52 13.76 9.55 -18.84
N GLY A 53 12.90 9.47 -17.82
CA GLY A 53 11.44 9.43 -17.97
C GLY A 53 10.85 8.03 -18.20
N GLN A 54 11.67 6.99 -18.38
CA GLN A 54 11.19 5.61 -18.52
C GLN A 54 11.21 4.87 -17.19
N MET A 55 10.20 4.01 -16.99
CA MET A 55 10.18 3.03 -15.92
C MET A 55 10.69 1.68 -16.41
N CYS A 56 11.08 0.82 -15.47
CA CYS A 56 11.28 -0.59 -15.80
C CYS A 56 9.96 -1.33 -15.64
N GLU A 57 9.51 -1.95 -16.70
CA GLU A 57 8.27 -2.71 -16.72
C GLU A 57 8.54 -4.11 -17.26
N VAL A 58 8.42 -5.12 -16.39
CA VAL A 58 8.65 -6.53 -16.71
C VAL A 58 10.00 -6.75 -17.40
N GLY A 59 11.03 -6.06 -16.92
CA GLY A 59 12.41 -6.17 -17.39
C GLY A 59 12.73 -5.44 -18.69
N LYS A 60 11.84 -4.54 -19.13
CA LYS A 60 12.09 -3.65 -20.27
C LYS A 60 11.79 -2.21 -19.91
N CYS A 61 12.61 -1.30 -20.41
CA CYS A 61 12.32 0.12 -20.25
C CYS A 61 11.10 0.49 -21.09
N SER A 62 10.17 1.21 -20.47
CA SER A 62 8.86 1.50 -21.03
C SER A 62 8.47 2.96 -20.75
N ASN A 63 7.52 3.48 -21.53
CA ASN A 63 6.81 4.74 -21.25
C ASN A 63 5.34 4.49 -20.89
N THR A 64 4.96 3.23 -20.69
CA THR A 64 3.58 2.79 -20.45
C THR A 64 3.57 1.69 -19.40
N CYS A 65 2.57 1.70 -18.53
CA CYS A 65 2.35 0.62 -17.57
C CYS A 65 1.81 -0.64 -18.24
N ASN A 66 2.29 -1.81 -17.81
CA ASN A 66 1.84 -3.08 -18.34
C ASN A 66 0.65 -3.61 -17.53
N THR A 67 -0.50 -3.73 -18.17
CA THR A 67 -1.75 -4.19 -17.55
C THR A 67 -1.95 -5.70 -17.61
N ALA A 68 -1.05 -6.46 -18.24
CA ALA A 68 -1.21 -7.90 -18.44
C ALA A 68 -1.06 -8.72 -17.14
N TYR A 69 -0.39 -8.16 -16.13
CA TYR A 69 -0.03 -8.88 -14.91
C TYR A 69 -0.67 -8.31 -13.63
N TRP A 70 -1.29 -7.13 -13.71
CA TRP A 70 -1.96 -6.47 -12.58
C TRP A 70 -3.36 -6.01 -12.97
N PRO A 71 -4.42 -6.53 -12.33
CA PRO A 71 -5.77 -6.04 -12.55
C PRO A 71 -5.95 -4.64 -11.96
N GLY A 72 -6.74 -3.80 -12.63
CA GLY A 72 -7.00 -2.42 -12.25
C GLY A 72 -6.33 -1.41 -13.18
N ASP A 73 -6.54 -0.14 -12.86
CA ASP A 73 -5.96 0.99 -13.57
C ASP A 73 -4.55 1.24 -13.07
N LEU A 74 -3.60 1.36 -14.01
CA LEU A 74 -2.21 1.65 -13.73
C LEU A 74 -1.87 3.05 -14.23
N GLN A 75 -1.24 3.85 -13.37
CA GLN A 75 -0.76 5.17 -13.70
C GLN A 75 0.75 5.27 -13.49
N ILE A 76 1.42 6.02 -14.37
CA ILE A 76 2.83 6.37 -14.20
C ILE A 76 2.94 7.43 -13.13
N CYS A 77 3.59 7.09 -12.02
CA CYS A 77 3.86 7.98 -10.89
C CYS A 77 5.38 8.15 -10.76
N GLY A 78 5.93 9.19 -11.38
CA GLY A 78 7.38 9.36 -11.48
C GLY A 78 8.01 8.31 -12.40
N SER A 79 8.86 7.44 -11.86
CA SER A 79 9.55 6.37 -12.61
C SER A 79 8.98 4.97 -12.34
N GLU A 80 7.76 4.89 -11.81
CA GLU A 80 7.11 3.64 -11.41
C GLU A 80 5.65 3.63 -11.86
N CYS A 81 5.09 2.42 -12.00
CA CYS A 81 3.68 2.21 -12.28
C CYS A 81 2.96 1.84 -10.99
N MET A 82 1.99 2.67 -10.61
CA MET A 82 1.19 2.47 -9.40
C MET A 82 -0.21 2.03 -9.79
N ASN A 83 -0.80 1.16 -8.96
CA ASN A 83 -2.16 0.70 -9.15
C ASN A 83 -3.14 1.67 -8.50
N THR A 84 -3.80 2.48 -9.29
CA THR A 84 -4.72 3.49 -8.76
C THR A 84 -6.09 2.93 -8.39
N THR A 85 -6.34 1.63 -8.61
CA THR A 85 -7.58 0.96 -8.21
C THR A 85 -7.47 0.31 -6.83
N TRP A 86 -6.29 -0.17 -6.44
CA TRP A 86 -6.12 -1.00 -5.24
C TRP A 86 -5.03 -0.52 -4.28
N ASP A 87 -4.18 0.42 -4.69
CA ASP A 87 -3.15 0.99 -3.83
C ASP A 87 -3.73 2.11 -2.96
N PRO A 88 -3.85 1.93 -1.63
CA PRO A 88 -4.35 2.97 -0.74
C PRO A 88 -3.41 4.19 -0.64
N ASP A 89 -2.18 4.13 -1.14
CA ASP A 89 -1.28 5.28 -1.22
C ASP A 89 -1.37 6.03 -2.57
N ASN A 90 -2.09 5.49 -3.55
CA ASN A 90 -2.26 6.07 -4.88
C ASN A 90 -3.72 5.94 -5.38
N CYS A 91 -4.70 6.05 -4.49
CA CYS A 91 -6.09 5.69 -4.79
C CYS A 91 -6.76 6.71 -5.73
N GLY A 92 -7.11 6.27 -6.94
CA GLY A 92 -7.68 7.09 -8.01
C GLY A 92 -6.66 7.97 -8.77
N SER A 93 -5.53 8.31 -8.17
CA SER A 93 -4.42 9.00 -8.84
C SER A 93 -3.11 8.92 -8.05
N CYS A 94 -1.99 9.19 -8.73
CA CYS A 94 -0.66 9.25 -8.11
C CYS A 94 -0.63 10.13 -6.86
N GLY A 95 -0.17 9.56 -5.74
CA GLY A 95 -0.01 10.23 -4.45
C GLY A 95 -1.30 10.58 -3.73
N ARG A 96 -2.47 10.21 -4.27
CA ARG A 96 -3.76 10.42 -3.62
C ARG A 96 -3.98 9.36 -2.54
N LYS A 97 -3.32 9.57 -1.42
CA LYS A 97 -3.26 8.65 -0.30
C LYS A 97 -4.55 8.68 0.54
N CYS A 98 -5.11 7.52 0.83
CA CYS A 98 -6.19 7.37 1.82
C CYS A 98 -5.71 7.74 3.22
N ASN A 99 -6.52 8.48 3.97
CA ASN A 99 -6.25 8.78 5.37
C ASN A 99 -6.32 7.48 6.18
N GLY A 100 -5.48 7.35 7.21
CA GLY A 100 -5.43 6.18 8.09
C GLY A 100 -5.96 6.45 9.49
N GLN A 101 -6.49 7.64 9.74
CA GLN A 101 -7.01 8.03 11.04
C GLN A 101 -8.18 7.13 11.43
N ASN A 102 -8.00 6.37 12.51
CA ASN A 102 -8.97 5.47 13.10
C ASN A 102 -9.56 4.43 12.12
N ILE A 103 -8.76 3.96 11.17
CA ILE A 103 -9.14 2.94 10.18
C ILE A 103 -8.28 1.69 10.40
N VAL A 104 -8.92 0.52 10.50
CA VAL A 104 -8.24 -0.76 10.76
C VAL A 104 -7.29 -1.13 9.61
N VAL A 105 -7.79 -1.08 8.37
CA VAL A 105 -7.01 -1.26 7.15
C VAL A 105 -7.59 -0.36 6.06
N ARG A 106 -6.75 0.54 5.54
CA ARG A 106 -7.08 1.35 4.36
C ARG A 106 -7.18 0.45 3.14
N LYS A 107 -8.25 0.61 2.37
CA LYS A 107 -8.50 -0.06 1.10
C LYS A 107 -8.71 1.03 0.04
N CYS A 108 -8.35 0.69 -1.20
CA CYS A 108 -8.73 1.47 -2.36
C CYS A 108 -9.65 0.61 -3.21
N THR A 109 -10.84 1.13 -3.53
CA THR A 109 -11.82 0.50 -4.42
C THR A 109 -12.53 1.60 -5.21
N PHE A 110 -11.78 2.31 -6.07
CA PHE A 110 -12.17 3.59 -6.71
C PHE A 110 -12.33 4.79 -5.76
N ASP A 111 -12.57 4.52 -4.48
CA ASP A 111 -12.56 5.47 -3.37
C ASP A 111 -11.76 4.89 -2.19
N CYS A 112 -11.43 5.71 -1.21
CA CYS A 112 -10.90 5.25 0.06
C CYS A 112 -11.99 4.61 0.89
N THR A 113 -11.77 3.35 1.22
CA THR A 113 -12.67 2.58 2.07
C THR A 113 -11.89 1.92 3.19
N GLY A 114 -12.58 1.57 4.26
CA GLY A 114 -11.91 1.08 5.46
C GLY A 114 -12.92 0.89 6.57
N ASP A 115 -12.76 -0.21 7.30
CA ASP A 115 -13.54 -0.44 8.50
C ASP A 115 -12.98 0.47 9.60
N CYS A 116 -13.84 1.27 10.22
CA CYS A 116 -13.46 2.12 11.35
C CYS A 116 -13.00 1.27 12.53
N GLU A 117 -12.02 1.79 13.28
CA GLU A 117 -11.66 1.24 14.58
C GLU A 117 -12.88 1.29 15.52
N ASN A 118 -12.93 0.38 16.48
CA ASN A 118 -14.07 0.27 17.38
C ASN A 118 -14.33 1.58 18.14
N GLY A 119 -15.55 2.10 18.02
CA GLY A 119 -15.95 3.37 18.63
C GLY A 119 -15.73 4.60 17.76
N PHE A 120 -15.15 4.45 16.57
CA PHE A 120 -15.04 5.52 15.59
C PHE A 120 -16.07 5.37 14.47
N LEU A 121 -16.52 6.52 13.95
CA LEU A 121 -17.44 6.61 12.83
C LEU A 121 -16.85 7.52 11.75
N ASP A 122 -17.22 7.20 10.51
CA ASP A 122 -17.06 8.04 9.33
C ASP A 122 -18.42 8.73 9.11
N CYS A 123 -18.54 10.01 9.43
CA CYS A 123 -19.81 10.73 9.42
C CYS A 123 -19.97 11.69 8.24
N ASP A 124 -18.91 11.88 7.44
CA ASP A 124 -18.94 12.65 6.19
C ASP A 124 -18.74 11.79 4.93
N ASP A 125 -18.62 10.47 5.08
CA ASP A 125 -18.36 9.49 4.02
C ASP A 125 -17.08 9.82 3.23
N ASN A 126 -16.07 10.42 3.89
CA ASN A 126 -14.86 10.94 3.25
C ASN A 126 -13.56 10.50 3.96
N GLN A 127 -13.21 9.23 3.79
CA GLN A 127 -11.96 8.67 4.31
C GLN A 127 -10.69 9.19 3.62
N PHE A 128 -10.79 10.03 2.58
CA PHE A 128 -9.63 10.72 2.03
C PHE A 128 -9.15 11.85 2.95
N GLU A 129 -10.06 12.60 3.56
CA GLU A 129 -9.72 13.85 4.24
C GLU A 129 -9.30 13.60 5.70
N ASN A 130 -10.11 12.85 6.44
CA ASN A 130 -10.05 12.76 7.90
C ASN A 130 -10.27 11.34 8.45
N GLY A 131 -10.49 10.34 7.58
CA GLY A 131 -10.60 8.94 7.99
C GLY A 131 -11.93 8.67 8.70
N CYS A 132 -11.92 7.90 9.79
CA CYS A 132 -13.07 7.80 10.68
C CYS A 132 -12.90 8.87 11.78
N GLU A 133 -13.48 10.03 11.51
CA GLU A 133 -13.17 11.30 12.15
C GLU A 133 -13.86 11.51 13.50
N VAL A 134 -14.89 10.73 13.81
CA VAL A 134 -15.74 10.91 14.99
C VAL A 134 -15.48 9.84 16.04
N ASP A 135 -15.19 10.24 17.29
CA ASP A 135 -15.22 9.37 18.47
C ASP A 135 -16.65 9.25 19.00
N ALA A 136 -17.37 8.21 18.57
CA ALA A 136 -18.75 7.98 18.96
C ALA A 136 -18.91 7.54 20.41
N MET A 137 -17.81 7.26 21.14
CA MET A 137 -17.88 6.86 22.54
C MET A 137 -17.96 8.07 23.47
N ASN A 138 -17.46 9.23 23.04
CA ASN A 138 -17.29 10.40 23.88
C ASN A 138 -17.74 11.73 23.24
N ASP A 139 -18.03 11.78 21.94
CA ASP A 139 -18.52 13.01 21.29
C ASP A 139 -20.00 13.25 21.64
N PRO A 140 -20.34 14.32 22.39
CA PRO A 140 -21.72 14.64 22.72
C PRO A 140 -22.56 15.04 21.49
N ASN A 141 -21.98 15.29 20.32
CA ASN A 141 -22.70 15.59 19.09
C ASN A 141 -22.90 14.38 18.16
N ASN A 142 -22.21 13.26 18.44
CA ASN A 142 -22.22 12.07 17.59
C ASN A 142 -22.19 10.78 18.45
N CYS A 143 -22.97 10.75 19.52
CA CYS A 143 -22.88 9.72 20.53
C CYS A 143 -23.54 8.41 20.09
N GLY A 144 -22.72 7.37 19.88
CA GLY A 144 -23.15 6.06 19.40
C GLY A 144 -23.51 6.00 17.92
N ASP A 145 -23.86 7.13 17.29
CA ASP A 145 -24.12 7.25 15.86
C ASP A 145 -23.91 8.71 15.39
N CYS A 146 -23.70 8.92 14.10
CA CYS A 146 -23.46 10.22 13.50
C CYS A 146 -24.63 11.18 13.74
N GLY A 147 -24.33 12.38 14.23
CA GLY A 147 -25.33 13.41 14.52
C GLY A 147 -26.21 13.16 15.75
N VAL A 148 -25.98 12.10 16.53
CA VAL A 148 -26.71 11.85 17.78
C VAL A 148 -26.21 12.80 18.87
N LYS A 149 -26.97 13.88 19.08
CA LYS A 149 -26.66 14.90 20.08
C LYS A 149 -27.22 14.55 21.45
N CYS A 150 -26.36 14.53 22.46
CA CYS A 150 -26.74 14.34 23.85
C CYS A 150 -27.01 15.68 24.55
N PRO A 151 -27.97 15.72 25.49
CA PRO A 151 -28.26 16.92 26.26
C PRO A 151 -27.15 17.28 27.25
N ASN A 152 -26.48 16.29 27.88
CA ASN A 152 -25.38 16.55 28.80
C ASN A 152 -24.06 15.95 28.33
N ALA A 153 -23.99 14.63 28.18
CA ALA A 153 -22.73 13.95 27.87
C ALA A 153 -22.95 12.67 27.06
N CYS A 154 -21.93 12.29 26.30
CA CYS A 154 -21.77 10.96 25.76
C CYS A 154 -20.85 10.15 26.67
N VAL A 155 -21.28 8.97 27.11
CA VAL A 155 -20.45 8.08 27.93
C VAL A 155 -20.55 6.67 27.37
N ASN A 156 -19.44 6.17 26.82
CA ASN A 156 -19.34 4.86 26.17
C ASN A 156 -20.43 4.67 25.10
N GLY A 157 -20.65 5.71 24.28
CA GLY A 157 -21.62 5.67 23.19
C GLY A 157 -23.09 5.76 23.62
N VAL A 158 -23.35 6.20 24.85
CA VAL A 158 -24.72 6.36 25.37
C VAL A 158 -24.91 7.75 25.96
N CYS A 159 -25.97 8.45 25.54
CA CYS A 159 -26.33 9.75 26.10
C CYS A 159 -26.71 9.66 27.58
N LYS A 160 -26.25 10.65 28.34
CA LYS A 160 -26.56 10.90 29.76
C LYS A 160 -27.16 12.29 29.94
#